data_AF-A0A087TKD8-F1
#
_entry.id   AF-A0A087TKD8-F1
#
_cell.length_a   1.000
_cell.length_b   1.000
_cell.length_c   1.000
_cell.angle_alpha   90.00
_cell.angle_beta   90.00
_cell.angle_gamma   90.00
#
_symmetry.space_group_name_H-M   'P 1'
#
loop_
_entity.id
_entity.type
_entity.pdbx_description
1 polymer ?
#
loop_
_entity_poly.entity_id
_entity_poly.type
_entity_poly.pdbx_seq_one_letter_code
_entity_poly.pdbx_strand_id
1 'polypeptide(L)'
;MASSPNITCDMVQALICMIWPLRYCCDYRPFFTIHDSEFKEYTTKVQAPPPIILGVTNPFFAKTLQHWPHIIRIGDPQDSNDPNKHKIKRAGSIKALDS
;
A
#
# COMPACT_ATOMS: atom_id res chain seq x y z
N MET A 1 0.04 3.04 -1.52
CA MET A 1 1.35 3.48 -2.02
C MET A 1 1.14 4.52 -3.10
N ALA A 2 1.80 5.66 -2.96
CA ALA A 2 1.65 6.84 -3.80
C ALA A 2 3.00 7.30 -4.37
N SER A 3 2.98 8.15 -5.41
CA SER A 3 4.20 8.70 -6.03
C SER A 3 4.86 9.83 -5.23
N SER A 4 4.16 10.44 -4.26
CA SER A 4 4.73 11.48 -3.38
C SER A 4 4.17 11.45 -1.95
N PRO A 5 4.87 12.04 -0.96
CA PRO A 5 4.39 12.12 0.43
C PRO A 5 3.04 12.84 0.53
N ASN A 6 2.85 13.92 -0.22
CA ASN A 6 1.60 14.69 -0.22
C ASN A 6 0.42 13.81 -0.63
N ILE A 7 0.54 13.09 -1.75
CA ILE A 7 -0.53 12.22 -2.26
C ILE A 7 -0.87 11.12 -1.26
N THR A 8 0.15 10.52 -0.61
CA THR A 8 -0.15 9.48 0.39
C THR A 8 -0.79 10.06 1.64
N CYS A 9 -0.39 11.26 2.10
CA CYS A 9 -1.00 11.93 3.23
C CYS A 9 -2.47 12.27 2.97
N ASP A 10 -2.75 12.86 1.80
CA ASP A 10 -4.10 13.22 1.39
C ASP A 10 -5.00 11.99 1.29
N MET A 11 -4.48 10.87 0.78
CA MET A 11 -5.25 9.63 0.72
C MET A 11 -5.55 9.07 2.11
N VAL A 12 -4.56 9.05 3.02
CA VAL A 12 -4.80 8.60 4.41
C VAL A 12 -5.86 9.48 5.07
N GLN A 13 -5.81 10.79 4.87
CA GLN A 13 -6.82 11.71 5.37
C GLN A 13 -8.20 11.41 4.75
N ALA A 14 -8.28 11.20 3.43
CA ALA A 14 -9.53 10.87 2.76
C ALA A 14 -10.16 9.58 3.32
N LEU A 15 -9.36 8.55 3.60
CA LEU A 15 -9.82 7.31 4.22
C LEU A 15 -10.44 7.56 5.61
N ILE A 16 -9.81 8.41 6.43
CA ILE A 16 -10.32 8.79 7.75
C ILE A 16 -11.60 9.60 7.62
N CYS A 17 -11.63 10.58 6.71
CA CYS A 17 -12.78 11.44 6.47
C CYS A 17 -14.01 10.66 5.99
N MET A 18 -13.84 9.54 5.27
CA MET A 18 -14.98 8.70 4.86
C MET A 18 -15.75 8.07 6.02
N ILE A 19 -15.15 8.00 7.21
CA ILE A 19 -15.78 7.45 8.42
C ILE A 19 -16.65 8.52 9.11
N TRP A 20 -16.49 9.79 8.75
CA TRP A 20 -17.29 10.89 9.29
C TRP A 20 -18.80 10.64 9.09
N PRO A 21 -19.65 10.94 10.08
CA PRO A 21 -19.40 11.71 11.31
C PRO A 21 -18.80 10.91 12.48
N LEU A 22 -18.54 9.61 12.32
CA LEU A 22 -17.93 8.81 13.36
C LEU A 22 -16.43 9.14 13.47
N ARG A 23 -15.88 9.04 14.69
CA ARG A 23 -14.45 9.22 14.91
C ARG A 23 -13.72 7.95 14.51
N TYR A 24 -12.67 8.10 13.72
CA TYR A 24 -11.69 7.04 13.54
C TYR A 24 -10.89 6.86 14.83
N CYS A 25 -10.90 5.64 15.38
CA CYS A 25 -10.31 5.32 16.69
C CYS A 25 -9.09 4.40 16.61
N CYS A 26 -8.60 4.12 15.40
CA CYS A 26 -7.41 3.32 15.16
C CYS A 26 -6.22 4.22 14.80
N ASP A 27 -5.02 3.66 14.81
CA ASP A 27 -3.82 4.41 14.48
C ASP A 27 -3.71 4.69 12.98
N TYR A 28 -2.96 5.73 12.64
CA TYR A 28 -2.61 6.02 11.25
C TYR A 28 -1.27 6.76 11.17
N ARG A 29 -0.51 6.46 10.12
CA ARG A 29 0.73 7.18 9.76
C ARG A 29 0.55 7.74 8.35
N PRO A 30 0.26 9.04 8.19
CA PRO A 30 0.04 9.66 6.87
C PRO A 30 1.25 9.51 5.94
N PHE A 31 2.45 9.52 6.51
CA PHE A 31 3.70 9.23 5.83
C PHE A 31 4.60 8.40 6.75
N PHE A 32 4.90 7.18 6.29
CA PHE A 32 5.70 6.17 6.97
C PHE A 32 6.90 5.80 6.12
N THR A 33 8.04 5.65 6.78
CA THR A 33 9.35 5.47 6.17
C THR A 33 10.10 4.31 6.81
N ILE A 34 11.19 3.89 6.17
CA ILE A 34 12.06 2.84 6.71
C ILE A 34 12.87 3.29 7.93
N HIS A 35 12.90 4.60 8.20
CA HIS A 35 13.67 5.19 9.29
C HIS A 35 12.84 5.34 10.57
N ASP A 36 11.53 5.13 10.50
CA ASP A 36 10.66 5.11 11.68
C ASP A 36 11.04 3.93 12.59
N SER A 37 11.08 4.17 13.90
CA SER A 37 11.45 3.15 14.90
C SER A 37 10.52 1.94 14.89
N GLU A 38 9.26 2.15 14.51
CA GLU A 38 8.19 1.15 14.44
C GLU A 38 8.31 0.25 13.19
N PHE A 39 9.24 0.54 12.27
CA PHE A 39 9.38 -0.19 11.01
C PHE A 39 9.51 -1.70 11.18
N LYS A 40 10.29 -2.17 12.18
CA LYS A 40 10.45 -3.60 12.45
C LYS A 40 9.16 -4.25 12.94
N GLU A 41 8.37 -3.51 13.73
CA GLU A 41 7.10 -3.99 14.27
C GLU A 41 6.07 -4.16 13.15
N TYR A 42 5.91 -3.15 12.27
CA TYR A 42 4.91 -3.21 11.20
C TYR A 42 5.29 -4.13 10.03
N THR A 43 6.57 -4.49 9.89
CA THR A 43 7.03 -5.37 8.82
C THR A 43 7.19 -6.84 9.25
N THR A 44 6.99 -7.15 10.53
CA THR A 44 7.04 -8.52 11.03
C THR A 44 5.93 -9.37 10.40
N LYS A 45 6.25 -10.64 10.08
CA LYS A 45 5.29 -11.61 9.53
C LYS A 45 4.72 -12.56 10.59
N VAL A 46 5.22 -12.45 11.83
CA VAL A 46 4.90 -13.39 12.91
C VAL A 46 3.54 -13.08 13.54
N GLN A 47 3.08 -11.83 13.46
CA GLN A 47 1.83 -11.37 14.04
C GLN A 47 0.92 -10.79 12.95
N ALA A 48 -0.40 -10.84 13.21
CA ALA A 48 -1.36 -10.12 12.39
C ALA A 48 -1.02 -8.62 12.39
N PRO A 49 -1.11 -7.94 11.23
CA PRO A 49 -0.92 -6.50 11.16
C PRO A 49 -1.83 -5.76 12.16
N PRO A 50 -1.31 -4.75 12.89
CA PRO A 50 -2.15 -3.95 13.76
C PRO A 50 -3.22 -3.20 12.94
N PRO A 51 -4.35 -2.78 13.56
CA PRO A 51 -5.36 -1.99 12.89
C PRO A 51 -4.82 -0.57 12.65
N ILE A 52 -4.06 -0.38 11.58
CA ILE A 52 -3.39 0.87 11.25
C ILE A 52 -3.46 1.17 9.74
N ILE A 53 -3.57 2.45 9.40
CA ILE A 53 -3.41 2.93 8.03
C ILE A 53 -1.98 3.47 7.84
N LEU A 54 -1.22 2.89 6.91
CA LEU A 54 0.13 3.34 6.57
C LEU A 54 0.16 4.00 5.19
N GLY A 55 0.49 5.28 5.16
CA GLY A 55 0.82 6.01 3.96
C GLY A 55 2.30 5.84 3.61
N VAL A 56 2.60 5.32 2.41
CA VAL A 56 3.96 5.01 1.98
C VAL A 56 4.18 5.41 0.52
N THR A 57 5.39 5.83 0.20
CA THR A 57 5.79 6.18 -1.18
C THR A 57 6.73 5.14 -1.81
N ASN A 58 7.59 4.53 -1.00
CA ASN A 58 8.66 3.68 -1.48
C ASN A 58 8.14 2.30 -1.97
N PRO A 59 8.41 1.90 -3.24
CA PRO A 59 8.08 0.58 -3.78
C PRO A 59 8.54 -0.61 -2.94
N PHE A 60 9.58 -0.44 -2.13
CA PHE A 60 10.03 -1.42 -1.17
C PHE A 60 8.90 -1.92 -0.25
N PHE A 61 8.02 -1.01 0.21
CA PHE A 61 6.90 -1.38 1.08
C PHE A 61 5.90 -2.32 0.41
N ALA A 62 5.73 -2.22 -0.92
CA ALA A 62 4.83 -3.13 -1.64
C ALA A 62 5.29 -4.59 -1.57
N LYS A 63 6.61 -4.83 -1.48
CA LYS A 63 7.17 -6.17 -1.33
C LYS A 63 7.21 -6.59 0.15
N THR A 64 7.65 -5.69 1.02
CA THR A 64 7.81 -5.97 2.45
C THR A 64 6.46 -6.24 3.13
N LEU A 65 5.44 -5.44 2.81
CA LEU A 65 4.09 -5.54 3.36
C LEU A 65 3.13 -6.33 2.45
N GLN A 66 3.62 -7.14 1.52
CA GLN A 66 2.76 -7.89 0.58
C GLN A 66 1.79 -8.86 1.25
N HIS A 67 2.05 -9.21 2.51
CA HIS A 67 1.24 -10.11 3.32
C HIS A 67 0.08 -9.38 4.05
N TRP A 68 0.04 -8.05 3.98
CA TRP A 68 -1.02 -7.26 4.59
C TRP A 68 -2.33 -7.46 3.82
N PRO A 69 -3.48 -7.49 4.52
CA PRO A 69 -4.76 -7.82 3.91
C PRO A 69 -5.26 -6.75 2.93
N HIS A 70 -4.85 -5.50 3.12
CA HIS A 70 -5.35 -4.36 2.34
C HIS A 70 -4.18 -3.52 1.82
N ILE A 71 -4.06 -3.42 0.49
CA ILE A 71 -3.03 -2.62 -0.18
C ILE A 71 -3.69 -1.79 -1.28
N ILE A 72 -3.66 -0.47 -1.12
CA ILE A 72 -4.15 0.50 -2.11
C ILE A 72 -2.94 1.07 -2.86
N ARG A 73 -2.98 1.10 -4.20
CA ARG A 73 -1.98 1.79 -5.03
C ARG A 73 -2.66 2.97 -5.73
N ILE A 74 -2.10 4.16 -5.58
CA ILE A 74 -2.60 5.37 -6.21
C ILE A 74 -1.93 5.47 -7.57
N GLY A 75 -2.72 5.48 -8.64
CA GLY A 75 -2.22 5.70 -9.99
C GLY A 75 -1.76 7.13 -10.17
N ASP A 76 -0.84 7.37 -11.12
CA ASP A 76 -0.48 8.73 -11.48
C ASP A 76 -1.64 9.39 -12.26
N PRO A 77 -1.92 10.69 -12.03
CA PRO A 77 -2.97 11.43 -12.75
C PRO A 77 -2.66 11.68 -14.25
N GLN A 78 -1.87 10.83 -14.90
CA GLN A 78 -1.36 10.99 -16.28
C GLN A 78 -1.65 9.77 -17.20
N ASP A 79 -2.61 8.91 -16.87
CA ASP A 79 -2.99 7.76 -17.73
C ASP A 79 -4.45 7.85 -18.23
N SER A 80 -5.02 9.04 -18.41
CA SER A 80 -6.34 9.25 -19.01
C SER A 80 -6.30 9.64 -20.49
N ASN A 81 -5.23 9.34 -21.24
CA ASN A 81 -5.20 9.57 -22.69
C ASN A 81 -4.52 8.50 -23.55
N ASP A 82 -4.40 7.25 -23.07
CA ASP A 82 -3.92 6.13 -23.90
C ASP A 82 -4.94 4.96 -23.89
N PRO A 83 -5.69 4.75 -24.98
CA PRO A 83 -6.76 3.74 -25.03
C PRO A 83 -6.26 2.28 -25.04
N ASN A 84 -4.95 2.01 -24.88
CA ASN A 84 -4.37 0.70 -25.23
C ASN A 84 -3.71 -0.10 -24.10
N LYS A 85 -3.94 0.21 -22.82
CA LYS A 85 -3.34 -0.53 -21.68
C LYS A 85 -4.28 -1.48 -20.94
N HIS A 86 -5.07 -2.27 -21.66
CA HIS A 86 -5.59 -3.54 -21.14
C HIS A 86 -4.70 -4.70 -21.61
N LYS A 87 -3.50 -4.84 -21.04
CA LYS A 87 -2.75 -6.11 -21.08
C LYS A 87 -2.49 -6.58 -19.66
N ILE A 88 -3.42 -7.42 -19.20
CA ILE A 88 -3.22 -8.34 -18.08
C ILE A 88 -1.89 -9.06 -18.30
N LYS A 89 -0.89 -8.76 -17.47
CA LYS A 89 0.39 -9.47 -17.52
C LYS A 89 0.12 -10.90 -17.03
N ARG A 90 0.14 -11.84 -17.99
CA ARG A 90 -0.08 -13.28 -17.79
C ARG A 90 0.77 -13.82 -16.63
N ALA A 91 0.13 -14.65 -15.81
CA ALA A 91 0.78 -15.52 -14.84
C ALA A 91 1.89 -16.35 -15.53
N GLY A 92 3.13 -16.19 -15.07
CA GLY A 92 4.27 -16.97 -15.52
C GLY A 92 4.21 -18.39 -14.98
N SER A 93 3.58 -19.28 -15.75
CA SER A 93 3.80 -20.72 -15.92
C SER A 93 4.56 -21.50 -14.83
N ILE A 94 3.82 -22.29 -14.04
CA ILE A 94 4.30 -23.51 -13.38
C ILE A 94 4.46 -24.61 -14.46
N LYS A 95 5.69 -25.08 -14.72
CA LYS A 95 6.09 -26.39 -15.30
C LYS A 95 7.61 -26.54 -15.08
N ALA A 96 8.26 -27.67 -14.82
CA ALA A 96 7.93 -29.03 -14.40
C ALA A 96 9.29 -29.72 -14.09
N LEU A 97 9.24 -30.74 -13.22
CA LEU A 97 10.13 -31.89 -12.99
C LEU A 97 11.49 -32.08 -13.72
N ASP A 98 12.45 -32.56 -12.90
CA ASP A 98 13.41 -33.68 -13.09
C ASP A 98 14.71 -33.49 -13.90
N SER A 99 15.84 -33.43 -13.19
CA SER A 99 17.02 -34.34 -13.27
C SER A 99 18.04 -33.99 -12.19
#